data_AF-A0A935MBK5-F1
#
_entry.id   AF-A0A935MBK5-F1
#
_cell.length_a   1.000
_cell.length_b   1.000
_cell.length_c   1.000
_cell.angle_alpha   90.00
_cell.angle_beta   90.00
_cell.angle_gamma   90.00
#
_symmetry.space_group_name_H-M   'P 1'
#
loop_
_entity.id
_entity.type
_entity.pdbx_description
1 polymer ?
#
loop_
_entity_poly.entity_id
_entity_poly.type
_entity_poly.pdbx_seq_one_letter_code
_entity_poly.pdbx_strand_id
1 'polypeptide(L)'
;MRNQWVLLLGFIFIFSNCKQDQGNLDASFLHHFTNKVLEISMEDIYSPPVASRVFVYPNLVCYEVMLNAQGKSIMNQLDTSWNKGLTLDTTHLNYSIAALQAYCVVAKKLVFSEFMVDSMMTELKIKISKYPTKVQKKSLDFGDVVGTKMIDWIKKDNYAYVKSASQYTMPQTDSTWIITPPNFDKALEPNWKSLRFILLDSLRQFYPPRPPVFSTNKQSEFYNEALKVYQEGIKQDEEHHSIAKFWDCNPNEYFTSGHNTYFTHRLSPAGHWLNIAKERCLEGKLDFYNSSKVYASIGIAIFDGIISCWNAKFTEQLVRPITYINRNIDLKWTPFIQTPPFPEYTSGHSVISGASSTVLIHYFGDASFTDSTEVQFGIEARTFNSLTEAAEQASISRFYGGIHYLFGLSEGLKQGRSIGKHSVDKLELLSK
;
A
#
# COMPACT_ATOMS: atom_id res chain seq x y z
N MET A 1 -24.29 -48.89 -71.85
CA MET A 1 -24.62 -48.31 -70.53
C MET A 1 -23.94 -49.19 -69.50
N ARG A 2 -22.88 -48.79 -68.79
CA ARG A 2 -22.93 -47.80 -67.71
C ARG A 2 -21.48 -47.58 -67.23
N ASN A 3 -20.98 -46.36 -67.35
CA ASN A 3 -19.74 -45.91 -66.74
C ASN A 3 -19.91 -45.88 -65.21
N GLN A 4 -18.95 -46.42 -64.46
CA GLN A 4 -18.78 -46.05 -63.05
C GLN A 4 -17.32 -45.66 -62.83
N TRP A 5 -17.14 -44.35 -62.64
CA TRP A 5 -15.90 -43.71 -62.25
C TRP A 5 -15.66 -43.96 -60.76
N VAL A 6 -14.50 -44.51 -60.41
CA VAL A 6 -14.01 -44.60 -59.03
C VAL A 6 -13.32 -43.27 -58.69
N LEU A 7 -13.96 -42.45 -57.87
CA LEU A 7 -13.38 -41.23 -57.29
C LEU A 7 -12.55 -41.60 -56.06
N LEU A 8 -11.22 -41.57 -56.20
CA LEU A 8 -10.27 -41.60 -55.09
C LEU A 8 -10.22 -40.20 -54.45
N LEU A 9 -10.92 -40.03 -53.32
CA LEU A 9 -10.77 -38.86 -52.45
C LEU A 9 -9.54 -39.05 -51.57
N GLY A 10 -8.43 -38.40 -51.95
CA GLY A 10 -7.26 -38.26 -51.09
C GLY A 10 -7.56 -37.31 -49.93
N PHE A 11 -7.63 -37.83 -48.71
CA PHE A 11 -7.62 -37.03 -47.49
C PHE A 11 -6.20 -36.47 -47.27
N ILE A 12 -5.98 -35.22 -47.68
CA ILE A 12 -4.80 -34.46 -47.27
C ILE A 12 -5.08 -33.96 -45.85
N PHE A 13 -4.53 -34.66 -44.86
CA PHE A 13 -4.41 -34.13 -43.49
C PHE A 13 -3.38 -32.99 -43.49
N ILE A 14 -3.86 -31.75 -43.63
CA ILE A 14 -3.09 -30.57 -43.30
C ILE A 14 -3.01 -30.54 -41.77
N PHE A 15 -1.93 -31.07 -41.21
CA PHE A 15 -1.55 -30.77 -39.83
C PHE A 15 -1.18 -29.28 -39.80
N SER A 16 -2.15 -28.42 -39.49
CA SER A 16 -1.84 -27.07 -39.04
C SER A 16 -1.15 -27.21 -37.69
N ASN A 17 0.17 -27.22 -37.72
CA ASN A 17 0.99 -27.11 -36.52
C ASN A 17 0.85 -25.67 -36.01
N CYS A 18 -0.31 -25.38 -35.41
CA CYS A 18 -0.60 -24.11 -34.78
C CYS A 18 0.27 -24.06 -33.53
N LYS A 19 1.52 -23.57 -33.68
CA LYS A 19 2.29 -23.06 -32.55
C LYS A 19 1.49 -21.89 -31.98
N GLN A 20 0.56 -22.20 -31.07
CA GLN A 20 -0.02 -21.19 -30.20
C GLN A 20 1.14 -20.69 -29.35
N ASP A 21 1.72 -19.57 -29.76
CA ASP A 21 2.46 -18.71 -28.86
C ASP A 21 1.45 -18.30 -27.78
N GLN A 22 1.49 -18.97 -26.63
CA GLN A 22 0.45 -18.81 -25.61
C GLN A 22 0.55 -17.47 -24.86
N GLY A 23 1.50 -16.61 -25.25
CA GLY A 23 1.65 -15.24 -24.79
C GLY A 23 2.00 -15.14 -23.30
N ASN A 24 2.15 -13.91 -22.82
CA ASN A 24 2.18 -13.64 -21.39
C ASN A 24 0.77 -13.77 -20.79
N LEU A 25 0.70 -14.04 -19.49
CA LEU A 25 -0.52 -13.86 -18.71
C LEU A 25 -0.97 -12.40 -18.79
N ASP A 26 -2.28 -12.23 -18.84
CA ASP A 26 -2.93 -10.94 -18.82
C ASP A 26 -2.85 -10.27 -17.42
N ALA A 27 -2.94 -8.94 -17.39
CA ALA A 27 -2.85 -8.13 -16.18
C ALA A 27 -3.94 -8.47 -15.14
N SER A 28 -5.09 -9.03 -15.56
CA SER A 28 -6.16 -9.49 -14.65
C SER A 28 -5.65 -10.39 -13.53
N PHE A 29 -4.63 -11.23 -13.77
CA PHE A 29 -4.06 -12.08 -12.74
C PHE A 29 -3.27 -11.30 -11.69
N LEU A 30 -2.53 -10.26 -12.11
CA LEU A 30 -1.82 -9.38 -11.20
C LEU A 30 -2.81 -8.56 -10.36
N HIS A 31 -3.89 -8.05 -10.97
CA HIS A 31 -4.97 -7.36 -10.25
C HIS A 31 -5.64 -8.27 -9.22
N HIS A 32 -5.94 -9.52 -9.60
CA HIS A 32 -6.49 -10.53 -8.70
C HIS A 32 -5.55 -10.84 -7.52
N PHE A 33 -4.25 -11.02 -7.78
CA PHE A 33 -3.27 -11.30 -6.73
C PHE A 33 -3.08 -10.11 -5.79
N THR A 34 -3.12 -8.89 -6.33
CA THR A 34 -3.13 -7.67 -5.53
C THR A 34 -4.35 -7.62 -4.62
N ASN A 35 -5.54 -7.97 -5.12
CA ASN A 35 -6.76 -8.06 -4.32
C ASN A 35 -6.63 -9.09 -3.18
N LYS A 36 -6.04 -10.26 -3.47
CA LYS A 36 -5.82 -11.30 -2.48
C LYS A 36 -4.89 -10.85 -1.35
N VAL A 37 -3.84 -10.08 -1.64
CA VAL A 37 -2.97 -9.54 -0.58
C VAL A 37 -3.66 -8.45 0.24
N LEU A 38 -4.56 -7.66 -0.37
CA LEU A 38 -5.43 -6.75 0.38
C LEU A 38 -6.37 -7.51 1.34
N GLU A 39 -6.98 -8.60 0.87
CA GLU A 39 -7.80 -9.50 1.69
C GLU A 39 -6.99 -10.10 2.85
N ILE A 40 -5.80 -10.63 2.57
CA ILE A 40 -4.90 -11.18 3.59
C ILE A 40 -4.53 -10.11 4.63
N SER A 41 -4.29 -8.87 4.20
CA SER A 41 -3.96 -7.79 5.15
C SER A 41 -5.10 -7.46 6.11
N MET A 42 -6.36 -7.68 5.72
CA MET A 42 -7.51 -7.53 6.60
C MET A 42 -7.66 -8.76 7.51
N GLU A 43 -7.51 -9.97 6.95
CA GLU A 43 -7.57 -11.22 7.71
C GLU A 43 -6.51 -11.28 8.82
N ASP A 44 -5.27 -10.87 8.52
CA ASP A 44 -4.15 -10.86 9.46
C ASP A 44 -4.14 -9.60 10.37
N ILE A 45 -5.12 -8.69 10.20
CA ILE A 45 -5.29 -7.46 11.00
C ILE A 45 -3.99 -6.64 11.04
N TYR A 46 -3.39 -6.39 9.88
CA TYR A 46 -2.15 -5.62 9.83
C TYR A 46 -2.36 -4.15 10.14
N SER A 47 -1.48 -3.64 11.01
CA SER A 47 -1.35 -2.21 11.21
C SER A 47 -0.95 -1.50 9.90
N PRO A 48 -1.31 -0.22 9.69
CA PRO A 48 -1.00 0.48 8.45
C PRO A 48 0.48 0.42 8.03
N PRO A 49 1.47 0.53 8.95
CA PRO A 49 2.87 0.34 8.59
C PRO A 49 3.17 -1.08 8.11
N VAL A 50 2.73 -2.10 8.85
CA VAL A 50 2.97 -3.50 8.48
C VAL A 50 2.33 -3.84 7.13
N ALA A 51 1.11 -3.37 6.89
CA ALA A 51 0.41 -3.53 5.62
C ALA A 51 1.24 -2.97 4.46
N SER A 52 1.81 -1.76 4.58
CA SER A 52 2.66 -1.19 3.52
C SER A 52 3.88 -2.04 3.18
N ARG A 53 4.48 -2.70 4.18
CA ARG A 53 5.61 -3.62 4.00
C ARG A 53 5.19 -4.89 3.27
N VAL A 54 4.01 -5.43 3.62
CA VAL A 54 3.42 -6.60 2.98
C VAL A 54 3.06 -6.31 1.53
N PHE A 55 2.64 -5.08 1.21
CA PHE A 55 2.31 -4.68 -0.16
C PHE A 55 3.52 -4.40 -1.04
N VAL A 56 4.54 -3.71 -0.54
CA VAL A 56 5.62 -3.20 -1.40
C VAL A 56 6.48 -4.30 -2.01
N TYR A 57 6.88 -5.30 -1.21
CA TYR A 57 7.90 -6.26 -1.64
C TYR A 57 7.40 -7.28 -2.69
N PRO A 58 6.19 -7.87 -2.59
CA PRO A 58 5.64 -8.71 -3.65
C PRO A 58 5.48 -7.95 -4.98
N ASN A 59 5.03 -6.69 -4.92
CA ASN A 59 4.89 -5.85 -6.11
C ASN A 59 6.25 -5.46 -6.71
N LEU A 60 7.24 -5.13 -5.88
CA LEU A 60 8.60 -4.83 -6.33
C LEU A 60 9.26 -6.04 -7.02
N VAL A 61 9.16 -7.24 -6.45
CA VAL A 61 9.76 -8.43 -7.08
C VAL A 61 9.06 -8.79 -8.39
N CYS A 62 7.74 -8.60 -8.46
CA CYS A 62 6.98 -8.80 -9.69
C CYS A 62 7.45 -7.86 -10.79
N TYR A 63 7.63 -6.57 -10.47
CA TYR A 63 8.15 -5.59 -11.43
C TYR A 63 9.61 -5.89 -11.83
N GLU A 64 10.47 -6.26 -10.88
CA GLU A 64 11.86 -6.64 -11.15
C GLU A 64 11.95 -7.80 -12.15
N VAL A 65 11.13 -8.86 -11.99
CA VAL A 65 11.09 -9.98 -12.95
C VAL A 65 10.64 -9.51 -14.33
N MET A 66 9.60 -8.68 -14.39
CA MET A 66 9.11 -8.12 -15.66
C MET A 66 10.13 -7.20 -16.32
N LEU A 67 10.94 -6.48 -15.54
CA LEU A 67 12.02 -5.62 -16.01
C LEU A 67 13.22 -6.44 -16.52
N ASN A 68 13.50 -7.60 -15.90
CA ASN A 68 14.51 -8.54 -16.38
C ASN A 68 14.20 -9.07 -17.80
N ALA A 69 12.92 -9.13 -18.19
CA ALA A 69 12.51 -9.46 -19.56
C ALA A 69 13.07 -8.48 -20.61
N GLN A 70 13.38 -7.26 -20.19
CA GLN A 70 13.97 -6.21 -21.02
C GLN A 70 15.49 -6.12 -20.86
N GLY A 71 16.12 -7.06 -20.16
CA GLY A 71 17.56 -7.04 -19.86
C GLY A 71 17.97 -6.00 -18.80
N LYS A 72 17.02 -5.50 -18.01
CA LYS A 72 17.22 -4.44 -17.01
C LYS A 72 16.93 -4.95 -15.60
N SER A 73 17.39 -4.22 -14.58
CA SER A 73 17.21 -4.59 -13.17
C SER A 73 17.39 -3.37 -12.27
N ILE A 74 16.38 -3.10 -11.44
CA ILE A 74 16.45 -2.08 -10.39
C ILE A 74 17.32 -2.61 -9.25
N MET A 75 17.16 -3.89 -8.93
CA MET A 75 17.84 -4.50 -7.80
C MET A 75 19.37 -4.53 -7.95
N ASN A 76 19.89 -4.58 -9.17
CA ASN A 76 21.33 -4.44 -9.42
C ASN A 76 21.90 -3.08 -9.00
N GLN A 77 21.07 -2.05 -8.97
CA GLN A 77 21.46 -0.72 -8.52
C GLN A 77 21.25 -0.55 -7.01
N LEU A 78 20.27 -1.25 -6.42
CA LEU A 78 19.97 -1.19 -4.98
C LEU A 78 20.84 -2.13 -4.13
N ASP A 79 21.31 -3.25 -4.69
CA ASP A 79 22.18 -4.21 -4.04
C ASP A 79 23.19 -4.76 -5.06
N THR A 80 24.46 -4.37 -4.93
CA THR A 80 25.54 -4.82 -5.83
C THR A 80 25.77 -6.34 -5.78
N SER A 81 25.25 -7.03 -4.77
CA SER A 81 25.30 -8.49 -4.65
C SER A 81 24.12 -9.21 -5.32
N TRP A 82 23.14 -8.48 -5.87
CA TRP A 82 21.90 -9.03 -6.42
C TRP A 82 22.13 -10.12 -7.48
N ASN A 83 23.00 -9.88 -8.46
CA ASN A 83 23.29 -10.87 -9.51
C ASN A 83 24.21 -12.02 -9.07
N LYS A 84 24.80 -11.98 -7.86
CA LYS A 84 25.75 -13.02 -7.44
C LYS A 84 25.05 -14.38 -7.36
N GLY A 85 25.49 -15.34 -8.18
CA GLY A 85 24.88 -16.68 -8.27
C GLY A 85 23.57 -16.74 -9.05
N LEU A 86 23.20 -15.68 -9.78
CA LEU A 86 22.01 -15.62 -10.64
C LEU A 86 22.39 -16.04 -12.06
N THR A 87 22.60 -17.33 -12.29
CA THR A 87 22.78 -17.91 -13.63
C THR A 87 21.49 -18.58 -14.04
N LEU A 88 20.69 -17.91 -14.87
CA LEU A 88 19.38 -18.43 -15.27
C LEU A 88 19.33 -18.53 -16.78
N ASP A 89 19.25 -19.77 -17.26
CA ASP A 89 18.88 -20.08 -18.64
C ASP A 89 17.43 -19.65 -18.85
N THR A 90 17.25 -18.53 -19.57
CA THR A 90 15.95 -17.91 -19.89
C THR A 90 15.28 -18.53 -21.11
N THR A 91 15.86 -19.59 -21.70
CA THR A 91 15.25 -20.27 -22.85
C THR A 91 13.91 -20.89 -22.44
N HIS A 92 12.84 -20.53 -23.16
CA HIS A 92 11.45 -20.94 -22.89
C HIS A 92 10.85 -20.40 -21.57
N LEU A 93 11.41 -19.32 -21.02
CA LEU A 93 10.85 -18.64 -19.85
C LEU A 93 9.63 -17.79 -20.24
N ASN A 94 8.58 -17.83 -19.41
CA ASN A 94 7.49 -16.87 -19.45
C ASN A 94 7.59 -15.95 -18.23
N TYR A 95 7.93 -14.68 -18.47
CA TYR A 95 8.22 -13.72 -17.40
C TYR A 95 6.99 -13.39 -16.56
N SER A 96 5.78 -13.37 -17.13
CA SER A 96 4.56 -13.11 -16.34
C SER A 96 4.22 -14.23 -15.36
N ILE A 97 4.45 -15.50 -15.74
CA ILE A 97 4.31 -16.65 -14.84
C ILE A 97 5.38 -16.57 -13.74
N ALA A 98 6.62 -16.29 -14.11
CA ALA A 98 7.73 -16.16 -13.18
C ALA A 98 7.53 -15.00 -12.20
N ALA A 99 6.97 -13.88 -12.65
CA ALA A 99 6.68 -12.70 -11.84
C ALA A 99 5.61 -13.00 -10.78
N LEU A 100 4.51 -13.69 -11.15
CA LEU A 100 3.48 -14.11 -10.19
C LEU A 100 3.99 -15.18 -9.22
N GLN A 101 4.87 -16.08 -9.68
CA GLN A 101 5.50 -17.04 -8.77
C GLN A 101 6.40 -16.33 -7.75
N ALA A 102 7.26 -15.41 -8.20
CA ALA A 102 8.10 -14.62 -7.31
C ALA A 102 7.28 -13.77 -6.33
N TYR A 103 6.18 -13.18 -6.82
CA TYR A 103 5.19 -12.46 -6.01
C TYR A 103 4.68 -13.35 -4.87
N CYS A 104 4.19 -14.56 -5.17
CA CYS A 104 3.68 -15.49 -4.16
C CYS A 104 4.75 -15.93 -3.17
N VAL A 105 5.97 -16.23 -3.64
CA VAL A 105 7.10 -16.62 -2.77
C VAL A 105 7.39 -15.53 -1.74
N VAL A 106 7.45 -14.27 -2.18
CA VAL A 106 7.68 -13.13 -1.29
C VAL A 106 6.46 -12.89 -0.39
N ALA A 107 5.25 -12.86 -0.93
CA ALA A 107 4.02 -12.63 -0.17
C ALA A 107 3.85 -13.66 0.95
N LYS A 108 4.02 -14.95 0.65
CA LYS A 108 3.93 -16.03 1.63
C LYS A 108 4.87 -15.81 2.82
N LYS A 109 6.07 -15.27 2.58
CA LYS A 109 7.04 -15.02 3.65
C LYS A 109 6.67 -13.84 4.56
N LEU A 110 5.76 -12.98 4.13
CA LEU A 110 5.41 -11.73 4.81
C LEU A 110 4.08 -11.78 5.54
N VAL A 111 3.27 -12.82 5.30
CA VAL A 111 1.90 -12.94 5.83
C VAL A 111 1.80 -14.02 6.93
N PHE A 112 0.78 -13.95 7.78
CA PHE A 112 0.46 -15.04 8.72
C PHE A 112 -0.46 -16.08 8.09
N SER A 113 -1.46 -15.63 7.32
CA SER A 113 -2.38 -16.50 6.59
C SER A 113 -1.77 -17.09 5.33
N GLU A 114 -0.66 -17.84 5.49
CA GLU A 114 0.10 -18.46 4.39
C GLU A 114 -0.78 -19.35 3.48
N PHE A 115 -1.83 -19.96 4.03
CA PHE A 115 -2.77 -20.80 3.28
C PHE A 115 -3.54 -20.02 2.18
N MET A 116 -3.77 -18.71 2.36
CA MET A 116 -4.38 -17.88 1.34
C MET A 116 -3.42 -17.65 0.16
N VAL A 117 -2.11 -17.56 0.42
CA VAL A 117 -1.10 -17.50 -0.63
C VAL A 117 -0.91 -18.85 -1.32
N ASP A 118 -1.02 -19.95 -0.58
CA ASP A 118 -1.04 -21.31 -1.17
C ASP A 118 -2.22 -21.50 -2.14
N SER A 119 -3.37 -20.89 -1.83
CA SER A 119 -4.51 -20.83 -2.75
C SER A 119 -4.15 -20.07 -4.03
N MET A 120 -3.53 -18.89 -3.93
CA MET A 120 -3.04 -18.13 -5.10
C MET A 120 -2.05 -18.96 -5.96
N MET A 121 -1.11 -19.65 -5.33
CA MET A 121 -0.14 -20.52 -6.04
C MET A 121 -0.84 -21.69 -6.74
N THR A 122 -1.90 -22.23 -6.15
CA THR A 122 -2.71 -23.29 -6.75
C THR A 122 -3.49 -22.76 -7.95
N GLU A 123 -4.11 -21.59 -7.84
CA GLU A 123 -4.77 -20.91 -8.96
C GLU A 123 -3.81 -20.64 -10.11
N LEU A 124 -2.59 -20.19 -9.81
CA LEU A 124 -1.53 -20.01 -10.82
C LEU A 124 -1.24 -21.33 -11.55
N LYS A 125 -1.01 -22.42 -10.81
CA LYS A 125 -0.75 -23.75 -11.39
C LYS A 125 -1.88 -24.23 -12.30
N ILE A 126 -3.13 -24.04 -11.87
CA ILE A 126 -4.31 -24.36 -12.69
C ILE A 126 -4.30 -23.52 -13.96
N LYS A 127 -4.06 -22.21 -13.86
CA LYS A 127 -4.06 -21.31 -15.00
C LYS A 127 -2.98 -21.63 -16.02
N ILE A 128 -1.79 -22.02 -15.57
CA ILE A 128 -0.65 -22.30 -16.46
C ILE A 128 -0.65 -23.72 -17.02
N SER A 129 -1.60 -24.58 -16.61
CA SER A 129 -1.71 -25.96 -17.11
C SER A 129 -1.80 -26.08 -18.63
N LYS A 130 -2.31 -25.03 -19.30
CA LYS A 130 -2.36 -24.93 -20.76
C LYS A 130 -0.99 -24.78 -21.44
N TYR A 131 0.03 -24.28 -20.74
CA TYR A 131 1.37 -24.03 -21.31
C TYR A 131 2.19 -25.33 -21.38
N PRO A 132 3.20 -25.43 -22.26
CA PRO A 132 4.09 -26.59 -22.27
C PRO A 132 4.77 -26.80 -20.90
N THR A 133 4.87 -28.04 -20.42
CA THR A 133 5.45 -28.38 -19.11
C THR A 133 6.85 -27.79 -18.91
N LYS A 134 7.65 -27.71 -19.99
CA LYS A 134 8.98 -27.08 -19.95
C LYS A 134 8.90 -25.58 -19.63
N VAL A 135 7.96 -24.85 -20.23
CA VAL A 135 7.71 -23.42 -19.96
C VAL A 135 7.22 -23.22 -18.54
N GLN A 136 6.25 -24.04 -18.10
CA GLN A 136 5.73 -23.98 -16.73
C GLN A 136 6.86 -24.15 -15.72
N LYS A 137 7.60 -25.26 -15.79
CA LYS A 137 8.69 -25.56 -14.86
C LYS A 137 9.76 -24.47 -14.86
N LYS A 138 10.24 -24.05 -16.03
CA LYS A 138 11.26 -22.99 -16.14
C LYS A 138 10.80 -21.67 -15.54
N SER A 139 9.53 -21.31 -15.72
CA SER A 139 8.99 -20.05 -15.20
C SER A 139 8.79 -20.10 -13.70
N LEU A 140 8.30 -21.22 -13.16
CA LEU A 140 8.17 -21.41 -11.72
C LEU A 140 9.55 -21.42 -11.04
N ASP A 141 10.49 -22.21 -11.56
CA ASP A 141 11.86 -22.31 -11.02
C ASP A 141 12.55 -20.92 -11.02
N PHE A 142 12.37 -20.12 -12.08
CA PHE A 142 12.91 -18.75 -12.13
C PHE A 142 12.28 -17.86 -11.05
N GLY A 143 10.95 -17.91 -10.92
CA GLY A 143 10.22 -17.14 -9.90
C GLY A 143 10.64 -17.50 -8.47
N ASP A 144 10.86 -18.79 -8.19
CA ASP A 144 11.36 -19.27 -6.90
C ASP A 144 12.75 -18.72 -6.58
N VAL A 145 13.66 -18.72 -7.57
CA VAL A 145 15.01 -18.17 -7.39
C VAL A 145 14.94 -16.67 -7.11
N VAL A 146 14.26 -15.88 -7.94
CA VAL A 146 14.20 -14.43 -7.76
C VAL A 146 13.46 -14.06 -6.47
N GLY A 147 12.35 -14.73 -6.17
CA GLY A 147 11.61 -14.56 -4.91
C GLY A 147 12.45 -14.86 -3.68
N THR A 148 13.24 -15.94 -3.69
CA THR A 148 14.15 -16.29 -2.59
C THR A 148 15.23 -15.22 -2.38
N LYS A 149 15.80 -14.68 -3.47
CA LYS A 149 16.79 -13.59 -3.37
C LYS A 149 16.19 -12.30 -2.84
N MET A 150 14.96 -11.99 -3.25
CA MET A 150 14.21 -10.87 -2.68
C MET A 150 14.02 -11.06 -1.17
N ILE A 151 13.62 -12.26 -0.72
CA ILE A 151 13.49 -12.58 0.71
C ILE A 151 14.83 -12.36 1.46
N ASP A 152 15.96 -12.75 0.88
CA ASP A 152 17.27 -12.55 1.50
C ASP A 152 17.68 -11.08 1.59
N TRP A 153 17.27 -10.25 0.62
CA TRP A 153 17.43 -8.80 0.69
C TRP A 153 16.49 -8.15 1.71
N ILE A 154 15.25 -8.65 1.83
CA ILE A 154 14.25 -8.22 2.80
C ILE A 154 14.70 -8.52 4.24
N LYS A 155 15.31 -9.67 4.51
CA LYS A 155 15.81 -10.03 5.86
C LYS A 155 16.78 -8.99 6.44
N LYS A 156 17.40 -8.17 5.58
CA LYS A 156 18.36 -7.12 5.93
C LYS A 156 17.71 -5.74 6.07
N ASP A 157 16.38 -5.64 6.01
CA ASP A 157 15.64 -4.37 6.10
C ASP A 157 15.43 -3.85 7.53
N ASN A 158 15.98 -4.55 8.53
CA ASN A 158 15.90 -4.26 9.96
C ASN A 158 14.53 -4.56 10.62
N TYR A 159 13.59 -5.23 9.95
CA TYR A 159 12.28 -5.54 10.53
C TYR A 159 12.34 -6.46 11.77
N ALA A 160 13.29 -7.40 11.81
CA ALA A 160 13.50 -8.26 12.98
C ALA A 160 13.86 -7.45 14.24
N TYR A 161 14.66 -6.39 14.09
CA TYR A 161 14.94 -5.45 15.17
C TYR A 161 13.67 -4.67 15.55
N VAL A 162 12.93 -4.12 14.58
CA VAL A 162 11.70 -3.37 14.85
C VAL A 162 10.71 -4.16 15.72
N LYS A 163 10.59 -5.48 15.49
CA LYS A 163 9.70 -6.36 16.26
C LYS A 163 10.23 -6.81 17.61
N SER A 164 11.54 -6.75 17.83
CA SER A 164 12.18 -7.13 19.10
C SER A 164 12.60 -5.93 19.96
N ALA A 165 12.50 -4.71 19.41
CA ALA A 165 12.88 -3.48 20.09
C ALA A 165 12.00 -3.21 21.33
N SER A 166 12.57 -2.47 22.28
CA SER A 166 11.90 -2.14 23.55
C SER A 166 10.58 -1.40 23.32
N GLN A 167 9.64 -1.62 24.24
CA GLN A 167 8.37 -0.89 24.24
C GLN A 167 8.62 0.61 24.34
N TYR A 168 7.78 1.39 23.67
CA TYR A 168 7.87 2.83 23.68
C TYR A 168 7.53 3.41 25.06
N THR A 169 8.46 4.17 25.63
CA THR A 169 8.23 4.92 26.85
C THR A 169 7.61 6.27 26.50
N MET A 170 6.35 6.47 26.90
CA MET A 170 5.67 7.75 26.70
C MET A 170 6.27 8.82 27.60
N PRO A 171 6.67 9.98 27.08
CA PRO A 171 7.09 11.10 27.92
C PRO A 171 5.91 11.60 28.77
N GLN A 172 6.18 12.04 30.00
CA GLN A 172 5.16 12.56 30.91
C GLN A 172 5.11 14.09 30.87
N THR A 173 4.74 14.64 29.71
CA THR A 173 4.51 16.09 29.54
C THR A 173 3.15 16.35 28.91
N ASP A 174 2.60 17.55 29.10
CA ASP A 174 1.29 17.91 28.55
C ASP A 174 1.29 18.02 27.02
N SER A 175 2.45 18.29 26.41
CA SER A 175 2.61 18.40 24.96
C SER A 175 2.75 17.07 24.25
N THR A 176 3.01 15.98 24.99
CA THR A 176 3.33 14.68 24.41
C THR A 176 2.14 13.74 24.36
N TRP A 177 2.13 12.87 23.34
CA TRP A 177 1.14 11.85 23.12
C TRP A 177 1.06 10.89 24.30
N ILE A 178 -0.18 10.56 24.65
CA ILE A 178 -0.55 9.52 25.59
C ILE A 178 -1.52 8.56 24.92
N ILE A 179 -1.66 7.36 25.47
CA ILE A 179 -2.72 6.42 25.12
C ILE A 179 -4.11 7.08 25.29
N THR A 180 -4.99 6.89 24.30
CA THR A 180 -6.30 7.55 24.23
C THR A 180 -7.45 6.56 24.43
N PRO A 181 -8.61 7.02 24.95
CA PRO A 181 -9.81 6.19 25.02
C PRO A 181 -10.32 5.81 23.61
N PRO A 182 -11.18 4.77 23.50
CA PRO A 182 -11.69 3.94 24.60
C PRO A 182 -10.70 2.88 25.10
N ASN A 183 -9.68 2.55 24.32
CA ASN A 183 -8.92 1.30 24.46
C ASN A 183 -7.64 1.45 25.27
N PHE A 184 -7.05 2.65 25.22
CA PHE A 184 -5.73 2.92 25.77
C PHE A 184 -4.64 2.00 25.19
N ASP A 185 -4.74 1.71 23.88
CA ASP A 185 -3.83 0.83 23.15
C ASP A 185 -2.39 1.34 23.16
N LYS A 186 -1.43 0.41 23.16
CA LYS A 186 0.00 0.72 23.12
C LYS A 186 0.37 1.43 21.82
N ALA A 187 1.46 2.20 21.88
CA ALA A 187 2.02 2.88 20.72
C ALA A 187 2.27 1.91 19.56
N LEU A 188 1.66 2.21 18.41
CA LEU A 188 1.74 1.39 17.22
C LEU A 188 3.03 1.64 16.46
N GLU A 189 3.85 0.59 16.35
CA GLU A 189 5.10 0.55 15.56
C GLU A 189 6.08 1.71 15.86
N PRO A 190 6.45 1.98 17.12
CA PRO A 190 7.27 3.13 17.50
C PRO A 190 8.68 3.16 16.87
N ASN A 191 9.18 1.98 16.51
CA ASN A 191 10.52 1.80 15.96
C ASN A 191 10.53 1.72 14.43
N TRP A 192 9.40 1.97 13.75
CA TRP A 192 9.27 1.82 12.29
C TRP A 192 10.29 2.63 11.50
N LYS A 193 10.72 3.78 12.03
CA LYS A 193 11.79 4.63 11.47
C LYS A 193 13.15 3.92 11.30
N SER A 194 13.32 2.76 11.92
CA SER A 194 14.57 1.99 11.86
C SER A 194 14.66 1.07 10.65
N LEU A 195 13.56 0.94 9.87
CA LEU A 195 13.57 0.17 8.64
C LEU A 195 14.44 0.82 7.57
N ARG A 196 14.99 -0.02 6.70
CA ARG A 196 15.66 0.43 5.48
C ARG A 196 14.63 1.01 4.49
N PHE A 197 14.83 2.25 4.05
CA PHE A 197 14.11 2.81 2.91
C PHE A 197 14.46 2.05 1.61
N ILE A 198 13.55 2.06 0.64
CA ILE A 198 13.82 1.50 -0.69
C ILE A 198 14.50 2.56 -1.57
N LEU A 199 13.94 3.77 -1.64
CA LEU A 199 14.38 4.83 -2.55
C LEU A 199 14.73 6.15 -1.86
N LEU A 200 14.22 6.43 -0.66
CA LEU A 200 14.71 7.56 0.15
C LEU A 200 16.12 7.30 0.67
N ASP A 201 16.91 8.36 0.79
CA ASP A 201 18.32 8.31 1.16
C ASP A 201 18.52 8.45 2.68
N SER A 202 17.62 9.15 3.38
CA SER A 202 17.71 9.32 4.84
C SER A 202 16.41 9.77 5.49
N LEU A 203 16.34 9.62 6.82
CA LEU A 203 15.21 10.09 7.65
C LEU A 203 15.01 11.62 7.65
N ARG A 204 16.02 12.38 7.21
CA ARG A 204 15.94 13.85 7.10
C ARG A 204 15.41 14.29 5.74
N GLN A 205 15.39 13.39 4.75
CA GLN A 205 14.89 13.71 3.44
C GLN A 205 13.36 13.94 3.52
N PHE A 206 12.93 15.14 3.12
CA PHE A 206 11.54 15.59 3.24
C PHE A 206 10.99 15.57 4.68
N TYR A 207 11.85 15.71 5.69
CA TYR A 207 11.39 15.87 7.07
C TYR A 207 10.60 17.18 7.21
N PRO A 208 9.38 17.15 7.79
CA PRO A 208 8.52 18.32 7.88
C PRO A 208 9.06 19.34 8.89
N PRO A 209 8.62 20.61 8.83
CA PRO A 209 8.95 21.58 9.89
C PRO A 209 8.40 21.12 11.25
N ARG A 210 8.89 21.70 12.34
CA ARG A 210 8.32 21.40 13.67
C ARG A 210 6.87 21.87 13.76
N PRO A 211 6.00 21.15 14.49
CA PRO A 211 4.64 21.60 14.73
C PRO A 211 4.62 22.88 15.58
N PRO A 212 3.50 23.64 15.59
CA PRO A 212 3.33 24.77 16.48
C PRO A 212 3.60 24.39 17.94
N VAL A 213 4.25 25.29 18.67
CA VAL A 213 4.62 25.05 20.08
C VAL A 213 3.35 24.89 20.91
N PHE A 214 3.28 23.79 21.66
CA PHE A 214 2.19 23.54 22.60
C PHE A 214 2.01 24.72 23.55
N SER A 215 0.76 25.15 23.73
CA SER A 215 0.40 26.18 24.69
C SER A 215 -1.06 26.03 25.09
N THR A 216 -1.38 26.37 26.34
CA THR A 216 -2.76 26.48 26.85
C THR A 216 -3.28 27.92 26.81
N ASN A 217 -2.46 28.88 26.38
CA ASN A 217 -2.90 30.25 26.20
C ASN A 217 -3.91 30.31 25.03
N LYS A 218 -5.09 30.87 25.29
CA LYS A 218 -6.18 31.05 24.31
C LYS A 218 -5.79 31.88 23.08
N GLN A 219 -4.74 32.69 23.16
CA GLN A 219 -4.22 33.48 22.04
C GLN A 219 -3.13 32.77 21.24
N SER A 220 -2.67 31.60 21.69
CA SER A 220 -1.61 30.85 21.00
C SER A 220 -2.11 30.21 19.71
N GLU A 221 -1.18 29.99 18.77
CA GLU A 221 -1.45 29.23 17.54
C GLU A 221 -2.00 27.83 17.85
N PHE A 222 -1.38 27.10 18.79
CA PHE A 222 -1.77 25.75 19.13
C PHE A 222 -3.19 25.66 19.70
N TYR A 223 -3.56 26.59 20.61
CA TYR A 223 -4.93 26.63 21.15
C TYR A 223 -5.96 26.92 20.05
N ASN A 224 -5.65 27.84 19.14
CA ASN A 224 -6.54 28.17 18.02
C ASN A 224 -6.73 26.96 17.08
N GLU A 225 -5.69 26.20 16.80
CA GLU A 225 -5.77 24.97 16.00
C GLU A 225 -6.62 23.89 16.70
N ALA A 226 -6.46 23.71 18.01
CA ALA A 226 -7.31 22.80 18.78
C ALA A 226 -8.77 23.27 18.85
N LEU A 227 -9.00 24.57 18.96
CA LEU A 227 -10.34 25.16 18.97
C LEU A 227 -11.06 24.93 17.64
N LYS A 228 -10.36 25.01 16.51
CA LYS A 228 -10.93 24.64 15.19
C LYS A 228 -11.39 23.20 15.16
N VAL A 229 -10.60 22.25 15.68
CA VAL A 229 -10.98 20.83 15.76
C VAL A 229 -12.20 20.63 16.66
N TYR A 230 -12.24 21.29 17.82
CA TYR A 230 -13.40 21.26 18.71
C TYR A 230 -14.66 21.79 18.02
N GLN A 231 -14.56 22.98 17.41
CA GLN A 231 -15.66 23.62 16.69
C GLN A 231 -16.16 22.78 15.52
N GLU A 232 -15.27 22.05 14.85
CA GLU A 232 -15.66 21.11 13.82
C GLU A 232 -16.40 19.91 14.41
N GLY A 233 -15.87 19.28 15.45
CA GLY A 233 -16.45 18.07 16.05
C GLY A 233 -17.81 18.28 16.74
N ILE A 234 -18.21 19.52 17.06
CA ILE A 234 -19.55 19.82 17.59
C ILE A 234 -20.57 20.18 16.50
N LYS A 235 -20.15 20.29 15.23
CA LYS A 235 -21.08 20.46 14.11
C LYS A 235 -21.76 19.12 13.80
N GLN A 236 -23.01 19.20 13.40
CA GLN A 236 -23.75 18.05 12.84
C GLN A 236 -23.73 18.15 11.31
N ASP A 237 -22.53 18.11 10.71
CA ASP A 237 -22.35 18.18 9.27
C ASP A 237 -22.29 16.76 8.68
N GLU A 238 -23.39 16.36 8.03
CA GLU A 238 -23.53 15.02 7.46
C GLU A 238 -22.51 14.73 6.34
N GLU A 239 -22.13 15.74 5.55
CA GLU A 239 -21.16 15.54 4.47
C GLU A 239 -19.75 15.36 5.03
N HIS A 240 -19.37 16.15 6.03
CA HIS A 240 -18.09 15.97 6.71
C HIS A 240 -17.99 14.62 7.41
N HIS A 241 -19.08 14.15 8.03
CA HIS A 241 -19.15 12.80 8.60
C HIS A 241 -19.04 11.71 7.53
N SER A 242 -19.70 11.88 6.38
CA SER A 242 -19.60 10.97 5.24
C SER A 242 -18.17 10.88 4.72
N ILE A 243 -17.51 12.02 4.52
CA ILE A 243 -16.09 12.11 4.13
C ILE A 243 -15.17 11.46 5.17
N ALA A 244 -15.38 11.74 6.46
CA ALA A 244 -14.58 11.16 7.55
C ALA A 244 -14.71 9.63 7.58
N LYS A 245 -15.92 9.10 7.40
CA LYS A 245 -16.18 7.65 7.40
C LYS A 245 -15.61 6.95 6.16
N PHE A 246 -15.69 7.58 4.99
CA PHE A 246 -15.14 7.06 3.74
C PHE A 246 -13.62 6.87 3.82
N TRP A 247 -12.92 7.85 4.39
CA TRP A 247 -11.47 7.84 4.53
C TRP A 247 -10.98 7.39 5.91
N ASP A 248 -11.81 6.76 6.75
CA ASP A 248 -11.36 6.38 8.09
C ASP A 248 -10.26 5.30 8.00
N CYS A 249 -10.49 4.31 7.13
CA CYS A 249 -9.53 3.26 6.79
C CYS A 249 -8.81 2.67 8.02
N ASN A 250 -9.56 2.52 9.12
CA ASN A 250 -9.05 2.01 10.38
C ASN A 250 -9.44 0.53 10.53
N PRO A 251 -8.55 -0.43 10.21
CA PRO A 251 -8.83 -1.86 10.35
C PRO A 251 -8.98 -2.30 11.81
N ASN A 252 -8.62 -1.43 12.76
CA ASN A 252 -8.64 -1.73 14.20
C ASN A 252 -9.80 -1.03 14.92
N GLU A 253 -10.75 -0.43 14.19
CA GLU A 253 -12.01 0.01 14.79
C GLU A 253 -12.73 -1.21 15.34
N TYR A 254 -13.07 -1.15 16.62
CA TYR A 254 -13.78 -2.24 17.27
C TYR A 254 -14.94 -1.76 18.11
N PHE A 255 -15.88 -2.68 18.28
CA PHE A 255 -17.10 -2.47 19.02
C PHE A 255 -17.13 -3.45 20.17
N THR A 256 -17.23 -2.93 21.39
CA THR A 256 -17.44 -3.72 22.60
C THR A 256 -18.91 -3.67 22.99
N SER A 257 -19.56 -4.83 23.02
CA SER A 257 -20.90 -4.97 23.57
C SER A 257 -20.89 -6.11 24.58
N GLY A 258 -20.88 -5.76 25.88
CA GLY A 258 -20.68 -6.73 26.96
C GLY A 258 -19.27 -7.32 26.94
N HIS A 259 -19.16 -8.65 26.86
CA HIS A 259 -17.88 -9.38 26.78
C HIS A 259 -17.39 -9.61 25.34
N ASN A 260 -18.16 -9.20 24.32
CA ASN A 260 -17.81 -9.41 22.92
C ASN A 260 -17.09 -8.19 22.36
N THR A 261 -15.91 -8.40 21.79
CA THR A 261 -15.19 -7.42 20.96
C THR A 261 -15.18 -7.93 19.53
N TYR A 262 -15.67 -7.14 18.58
CA TYR A 262 -15.58 -7.44 17.15
C TYR A 262 -14.96 -6.25 16.42
N PHE A 263 -14.17 -6.56 15.38
CA PHE A 263 -13.48 -5.58 14.53
C PHE A 263 -14.24 -5.40 13.23
N THR A 264 -14.25 -4.19 12.69
CA THR A 264 -14.73 -3.96 11.32
C THR A 264 -13.62 -4.27 10.33
N HIS A 265 -13.89 -5.16 9.38
CA HIS A 265 -12.97 -5.42 8.27
C HIS A 265 -12.94 -4.18 7.38
N ARG A 266 -11.81 -3.48 7.37
CA ARG A 266 -11.56 -2.32 6.51
C ARG A 266 -10.15 -2.35 5.97
N LEU A 267 -9.94 -1.71 4.82
CA LEU A 267 -8.59 -1.49 4.32
C LEU A 267 -7.88 -0.45 5.19
N SER A 268 -6.56 -0.62 5.34
CA SER A 268 -5.70 0.48 5.79
C SER A 268 -5.57 1.53 4.67
N PRO A 269 -5.08 2.75 4.95
CA PRO A 269 -4.94 3.79 3.93
C PRO A 269 -4.01 3.37 2.80
N ALA A 270 -2.98 2.59 3.13
CA ALA A 270 -2.10 1.98 2.14
C ALA A 270 -2.84 1.01 1.21
N GLY A 271 -3.76 0.22 1.78
CA GLY A 271 -4.57 -0.74 1.02
C GLY A 271 -5.61 -0.04 0.13
N HIS A 272 -6.25 1.01 0.63
CA HIS A 272 -7.19 1.84 -0.13
C HIS A 272 -6.52 2.44 -1.38
N TRP A 273 -5.37 3.10 -1.22
CA TRP A 273 -4.64 3.67 -2.36
C TRP A 273 -4.08 2.63 -3.33
N LEU A 274 -3.68 1.45 -2.84
CA LEU A 274 -3.30 0.34 -3.73
C LEU A 274 -4.51 -0.20 -4.52
N ASN A 275 -5.70 -0.18 -3.92
CA ASN A 275 -6.93 -0.58 -4.58
C ASN A 275 -7.38 0.46 -5.62
N ILE A 276 -7.25 1.77 -5.34
CA ILE A 276 -7.42 2.83 -6.33
C ILE A 276 -6.45 2.64 -7.50
N ALA A 277 -5.17 2.33 -7.22
CA ALA A 277 -4.20 2.03 -8.29
C ALA A 277 -4.64 0.86 -9.19
N LYS A 278 -5.29 -0.16 -8.62
CA LYS A 278 -5.88 -1.27 -9.38
C LYS A 278 -6.99 -0.80 -10.30
N GLU A 279 -7.94 -0.01 -9.79
CA GLU A 279 -9.03 0.56 -10.60
C GLU A 279 -8.46 1.40 -11.76
N ARG A 280 -7.46 2.24 -11.50
CA ARG A 280 -6.79 3.05 -12.53
C ARG A 280 -6.07 2.22 -13.59
N CYS A 281 -5.38 1.15 -13.19
CA CYS A 281 -4.77 0.22 -14.16
C CYS A 281 -5.82 -0.47 -15.05
N LEU A 282 -6.96 -0.87 -14.47
CA LEU A 282 -8.07 -1.50 -15.21
C LEU A 282 -8.71 -0.52 -16.21
N GLU A 283 -9.02 0.70 -15.77
CA GLU A 283 -9.58 1.76 -16.61
C GLU A 283 -8.63 2.16 -17.74
N GLY A 284 -7.34 2.28 -17.44
CA GLY A 284 -6.27 2.54 -18.41
C GLY A 284 -5.93 1.35 -19.31
N LYS A 285 -6.51 0.17 -19.06
CA LYS A 285 -6.23 -1.09 -19.78
C LYS A 285 -4.74 -1.39 -19.88
N LEU A 286 -4.00 -1.14 -18.79
CA LEU A 286 -2.56 -1.36 -18.75
C LEU A 286 -2.25 -2.85 -18.90
N ASP A 287 -1.22 -3.16 -19.66
CA ASP A 287 -0.71 -4.53 -19.73
C ASP A 287 -0.03 -4.96 -18.42
N PHE A 288 0.40 -6.22 -18.34
CA PHE A 288 1.01 -6.77 -17.14
C PHE A 288 2.26 -5.99 -16.72
N TYR A 289 3.12 -5.62 -17.68
CA TYR A 289 4.36 -4.89 -17.41
C TYR A 289 4.05 -3.52 -16.80
N ASN A 290 3.21 -2.72 -17.44
CA ASN A 290 2.87 -1.38 -16.98
C ASN A 290 2.09 -1.42 -15.66
N SER A 291 1.20 -2.40 -15.47
CA SER A 291 0.51 -2.59 -14.19
C SER A 291 1.49 -2.91 -13.05
N SER A 292 2.44 -3.84 -13.27
CA SER A 292 3.47 -4.15 -12.27
C SER A 292 4.35 -2.94 -11.92
N LYS A 293 4.67 -2.10 -12.90
CA LYS A 293 5.41 -0.85 -12.70
C LYS A 293 4.63 0.12 -11.81
N VAL A 294 3.35 0.33 -12.07
CA VAL A 294 2.48 1.20 -11.25
C VAL A 294 2.42 0.68 -9.82
N TYR A 295 2.19 -0.62 -9.62
CA TYR A 295 2.11 -1.21 -8.28
C TYR A 295 3.42 -1.15 -7.49
N ALA A 296 4.56 -1.39 -8.14
CA ALA A 296 5.86 -1.21 -7.50
C ALA A 296 6.08 0.26 -7.12
N SER A 297 5.75 1.20 -8.01
CA SER A 297 5.92 2.64 -7.78
C SER A 297 5.12 3.13 -6.58
N ILE A 298 3.83 2.80 -6.53
CA ILE A 298 2.95 3.23 -5.43
C ILE A 298 3.31 2.53 -4.13
N GLY A 299 3.61 1.23 -4.18
CA GLY A 299 4.04 0.47 -3.00
C GLY A 299 5.31 1.04 -2.37
N ILE A 300 6.30 1.41 -3.19
CA ILE A 300 7.54 2.04 -2.71
C ILE A 300 7.25 3.41 -2.08
N ALA A 301 6.49 4.27 -2.77
CA ALA A 301 6.19 5.61 -2.28
C ALA A 301 5.41 5.57 -0.95
N ILE A 302 4.47 4.64 -0.81
CA ILE A 302 3.72 4.43 0.45
C ILE A 302 4.67 3.92 1.55
N PHE A 303 5.47 2.88 1.28
CA PHE A 303 6.34 2.27 2.30
C PHE A 303 7.38 3.25 2.83
N ASP A 304 8.10 3.93 1.94
CA ASP A 304 9.06 4.97 2.32
C ASP A 304 8.36 6.17 2.98
N GLY A 305 7.17 6.54 2.50
CA GLY A 305 6.32 7.58 3.10
C GLY A 305 5.96 7.28 4.55
N ILE A 306 5.56 6.05 4.86
CA ILE A 306 5.25 5.61 6.21
C ILE A 306 6.49 5.62 7.11
N ILE A 307 7.64 5.15 6.65
CA ILE A 307 8.88 5.22 7.45
C ILE A 307 9.20 6.67 7.81
N SER A 308 9.09 7.60 6.84
CA SER A 308 9.32 9.04 7.06
C SER A 308 8.28 9.67 8.00
N CYS A 309 7.00 9.33 7.85
CA CYS A 309 5.92 9.82 8.70
C CYS A 309 6.06 9.30 10.15
N TRP A 310 6.33 8.01 10.34
CA TRP A 310 6.53 7.44 11.67
C TRP A 310 7.78 8.01 12.36
N ASN A 311 8.81 8.36 11.59
CA ASN A 311 9.94 9.10 12.13
C ASN A 311 9.52 10.46 12.71
N ALA A 312 8.71 11.24 12.00
CA ALA A 312 8.19 12.51 12.52
C ALA A 312 7.32 12.28 13.78
N LYS A 313 6.38 11.33 13.72
CA LYS A 313 5.48 10.98 14.83
C LYS A 313 6.20 10.68 16.13
N PHE A 314 7.20 9.81 16.08
CA PHE A 314 7.92 9.38 17.28
C PHE A 314 9.10 10.28 17.64
N THR A 315 9.38 11.32 16.85
CA THR A 315 10.35 12.38 17.19
C THR A 315 9.65 13.58 17.84
N GLU A 316 8.55 14.05 17.24
CA GLU A 316 7.78 15.20 17.75
C GLU A 316 6.81 14.78 18.87
N GLN A 317 6.38 13.51 18.87
CA GLN A 317 5.58 12.89 19.93
C GLN A 317 4.31 13.69 20.26
N LEU A 318 3.73 14.41 19.29
CA LEU A 318 2.70 15.42 19.57
C LEU A 318 1.39 14.81 20.09
N VAL A 319 0.82 15.47 21.10
CA VAL A 319 -0.50 15.16 21.68
C VAL A 319 -1.63 15.17 20.65
N ARG A 320 -2.64 14.30 20.83
CA ARG A 320 -3.84 14.23 19.98
C ARG A 320 -4.90 15.26 20.39
N PRO A 321 -5.80 15.68 19.47
CA PRO A 321 -6.87 16.63 19.79
C PRO A 321 -7.72 16.22 20.98
N ILE A 322 -8.18 14.96 21.06
CA ILE A 322 -8.99 14.46 22.18
C ILE A 322 -8.35 14.71 23.55
N THR A 323 -7.05 14.46 23.68
CA THR A 323 -6.35 14.69 24.95
C THR A 323 -6.25 16.17 25.27
N TYR A 324 -5.92 17.00 24.27
CA TYR A 324 -5.79 18.44 24.49
C TYR A 324 -7.14 19.10 24.81
N ILE A 325 -8.17 18.81 24.02
CA ILE A 325 -9.51 19.38 24.14
C ILE A 325 -10.11 18.98 25.48
N ASN A 326 -10.02 17.72 25.89
CA ASN A 326 -10.59 17.26 27.16
C ASN A 326 -9.92 17.91 28.38
N ARG A 327 -8.64 18.28 28.27
CA ARG A 327 -7.90 18.94 29.36
C ARG A 327 -8.15 20.46 29.41
N ASN A 328 -8.34 21.11 28.26
CA ASN A 328 -8.21 22.57 28.15
C ASN A 328 -9.44 23.31 27.59
N ILE A 329 -10.41 22.59 27.02
CA ILE A 329 -11.56 23.17 26.31
C ILE A 329 -12.87 22.57 26.82
N ASP A 330 -13.07 21.26 26.64
CA ASP A 330 -14.32 20.57 26.98
C ASP A 330 -14.05 19.12 27.37
N LEU A 331 -14.21 18.81 28.66
CA LEU A 331 -13.91 17.49 29.24
C LEU A 331 -14.72 16.34 28.64
N LYS A 332 -15.90 16.61 28.08
CA LYS A 332 -16.82 15.59 27.57
C LYS A 332 -16.73 15.38 26.06
N TRP A 333 -15.89 16.15 25.38
CA TRP A 333 -15.78 16.07 23.93
C TRP A 333 -15.19 14.72 23.49
N THR A 334 -15.71 14.20 22.38
CA THR A 334 -15.21 12.99 21.73
C THR A 334 -15.12 13.23 20.22
N PRO A 335 -14.06 12.76 19.54
CA PRO A 335 -13.95 12.84 18.09
C PRO A 335 -15.00 11.95 17.41
N PHE A 336 -15.34 12.27 16.16
CA PHE A 336 -16.31 11.51 15.37
C PHE A 336 -15.78 10.11 15.00
N ILE A 337 -14.49 10.01 14.65
CA ILE A 337 -13.82 8.72 14.44
C ILE A 337 -12.85 8.41 15.58
N GLN A 338 -12.61 7.13 15.82
CA GLN A 338 -11.74 6.69 16.89
C GLN A 338 -10.30 7.21 16.69
N THR A 339 -9.69 7.74 17.76
CA THR A 339 -8.29 8.20 17.70
C THR A 339 -7.32 7.02 17.59
N PRO A 340 -6.49 6.95 16.52
CA PRO A 340 -5.54 5.86 16.37
C PRO A 340 -4.38 5.92 17.39
N PRO A 341 -3.82 4.77 17.82
CA PRO A 341 -2.87 4.69 18.93
C PRO A 341 -1.43 5.00 18.53
N PHE A 342 -1.22 6.21 18.03
CA PHE A 342 0.10 6.76 17.70
C PHE A 342 0.08 8.31 17.74
N PRO A 343 1.25 8.96 17.90
CA PRO A 343 1.36 10.41 17.96
C PRO A 343 0.77 11.14 16.75
N GLU A 344 0.41 12.41 16.95
CA GLU A 344 -0.36 13.19 15.99
C GLU A 344 0.47 13.57 14.75
N TYR A 345 1.63 14.19 14.91
CA TYR A 345 2.29 14.90 13.81
C TYR A 345 3.35 14.07 13.05
N THR A 346 3.35 13.97 11.72
CA THR A 346 2.35 14.44 10.73
C THR A 346 1.23 13.41 10.56
N SER A 347 0.16 13.77 9.84
CA SER A 347 -0.90 12.81 9.49
C SER A 347 -0.41 11.75 8.51
N GLY A 348 -0.51 10.47 8.92
CA GLY A 348 -0.15 9.33 8.06
C GLY A 348 -1.05 9.22 6.82
N HIS A 349 -2.34 9.51 6.97
CA HIS A 349 -3.27 9.59 5.82
C HIS A 349 -2.83 10.64 4.81
N SER A 350 -2.42 11.81 5.28
CA SER A 350 -1.99 12.91 4.42
C SER A 350 -0.69 12.57 3.68
N VAL A 351 0.28 11.96 4.36
CA VAL A 351 1.55 11.52 3.72
C VAL A 351 1.31 10.42 2.68
N ILE A 352 0.55 9.38 3.04
CA ILE A 352 0.23 8.27 2.13
C ILE A 352 -0.55 8.79 0.92
N SER A 353 -1.58 9.61 1.14
CA SER A 353 -2.43 10.12 0.07
C SER A 353 -1.67 11.07 -0.85
N GLY A 354 -0.82 11.94 -0.30
CA GLY A 354 0.06 12.81 -1.08
C GLY A 354 1.05 12.02 -1.94
N ALA A 355 1.66 10.97 -1.38
CA ALA A 355 2.60 10.11 -2.10
C ALA A 355 1.90 9.31 -3.22
N SER A 356 0.79 8.66 -2.89
CA SER A 356 0.01 7.83 -3.80
C SER A 356 -0.58 8.63 -4.97
N SER A 357 -1.25 9.76 -4.68
CA SER A 357 -1.80 10.63 -5.74
C SER A 357 -0.70 11.12 -6.68
N THR A 358 0.45 11.55 -6.15
CA THR A 358 1.58 12.01 -6.99
C THR A 358 2.08 10.91 -7.93
N VAL A 359 2.17 9.66 -7.44
CA VAL A 359 2.54 8.51 -8.27
C VAL A 359 1.49 8.25 -9.35
N LEU A 360 0.22 8.22 -8.99
CA LEU A 360 -0.85 7.91 -9.93
C LEU A 360 -1.03 9.03 -10.98
N ILE A 361 -0.87 10.29 -10.60
CA ILE A 361 -0.89 11.44 -11.52
C ILE A 361 0.21 11.31 -12.57
N HIS A 362 1.40 10.82 -12.20
CA HIS A 362 2.48 10.59 -13.15
C HIS A 362 2.09 9.60 -14.26
N TYR A 363 1.38 8.52 -13.91
CA TYR A 363 1.03 7.47 -14.87
C TYR A 363 -0.27 7.72 -15.63
N PHE A 364 -1.25 8.36 -15.00
CA PHE A 364 -2.62 8.45 -15.52
C PHE A 364 -3.09 9.89 -15.78
N GLY A 365 -2.26 10.89 -15.45
CA GLY A 365 -2.68 12.28 -15.36
C GLY A 365 -3.60 12.53 -14.16
N ASP A 366 -3.88 13.81 -13.89
CA ASP A 366 -4.76 14.22 -12.78
C ASP A 366 -6.23 14.25 -13.23
N ALA A 367 -6.73 13.10 -13.69
CA ALA A 367 -8.06 12.96 -14.28
C ALA A 367 -9.11 12.53 -13.25
N SER A 368 -10.38 12.83 -13.56
CA SER A 368 -11.53 12.37 -12.79
C SER A 368 -11.63 10.84 -12.78
N PHE A 369 -12.08 10.30 -11.66
CA PHE A 369 -12.33 8.87 -11.47
C PHE A 369 -13.41 8.65 -10.40
N THR A 370 -14.01 7.48 -10.40
CA THR A 370 -14.94 7.04 -9.35
C THR A 370 -14.24 5.99 -8.51
N ASP A 371 -14.05 6.29 -7.23
CA ASP A 371 -13.53 5.36 -6.24
C ASP A 371 -14.68 4.47 -5.74
N SER A 372 -14.59 3.18 -6.05
CA SER A 372 -15.55 2.16 -5.62
C SER A 372 -15.00 1.22 -4.55
N THR A 373 -13.81 1.49 -4.01
CA THR A 373 -13.07 0.52 -3.21
C THR A 373 -13.70 0.23 -1.86
N GLU A 374 -14.52 1.17 -1.36
CA GLU A 374 -15.21 1.08 -0.07
C GLU A 374 -16.64 0.49 -0.19
N VAL A 375 -17.14 0.22 -1.40
CA VAL A 375 -18.49 -0.34 -1.64
C VAL A 375 -18.67 -1.70 -0.97
N GLN A 376 -17.62 -2.53 -0.98
CA GLN A 376 -17.61 -3.82 -0.29
C GLN A 376 -17.80 -3.72 1.23
N PHE A 377 -17.56 -2.54 1.82
CA PHE A 377 -17.73 -2.26 3.25
C PHE A 377 -19.03 -1.48 3.54
N GLY A 378 -19.94 -1.38 2.56
CA GLY A 378 -21.23 -0.70 2.71
C GLY A 378 -21.15 0.82 2.68
N ILE A 379 -20.08 1.38 2.10
CA ILE A 379 -19.92 2.83 1.89
C ILE A 379 -20.07 3.11 0.40
N GLU A 380 -20.89 4.09 0.04
CA GLU A 380 -21.14 4.44 -1.36
C GLU A 380 -19.87 4.90 -2.09
N ALA A 381 -19.80 4.57 -3.39
CA ALA A 381 -18.71 5.02 -4.25
C ALA A 381 -18.69 6.55 -4.34
N ARG A 382 -17.50 7.15 -4.37
CA ARG A 382 -17.33 8.61 -4.47
C ARG A 382 -16.62 8.98 -5.76
N THR A 383 -17.13 10.00 -6.44
CA THR A 383 -16.50 10.52 -7.67
C THR A 383 -15.67 11.74 -7.32
N PHE A 384 -14.44 11.74 -7.82
CA PHE A 384 -13.49 12.84 -7.68
C PHE A 384 -13.20 13.44 -9.04
N ASN A 385 -13.02 14.76 -9.11
CA ASN A 385 -12.61 15.44 -10.34
C ASN A 385 -11.13 15.19 -10.66
N SER A 386 -10.33 14.80 -9.67
CA SER A 386 -8.89 14.58 -9.80
C SER A 386 -8.33 13.69 -8.68
N LEU A 387 -7.14 13.13 -8.88
CA LEU A 387 -6.39 12.41 -7.84
C LEU A 387 -5.86 13.37 -6.77
N THR A 388 -5.58 14.62 -7.16
CA THR A 388 -5.26 15.71 -6.22
C THR A 388 -6.40 15.95 -5.25
N GLU A 389 -7.64 16.08 -5.75
CA GLU A 389 -8.83 16.26 -4.93
C GLU A 389 -9.06 15.07 -3.99
N ALA A 390 -8.91 13.84 -4.49
CA ALA A 390 -9.04 12.64 -3.64
C ALA A 390 -8.04 12.66 -2.47
N ALA A 391 -6.78 13.02 -2.72
CA ALA A 391 -5.77 13.12 -1.66
C ALA A 391 -6.02 14.27 -0.68
N GLU A 392 -6.54 15.40 -1.17
CA GLU A 392 -6.93 16.53 -0.31
C GLU A 392 -8.14 16.19 0.55
N GLN A 393 -9.15 15.49 -0.01
CA GLN A 393 -10.30 14.99 0.72
C GLN A 393 -9.89 13.94 1.77
N ALA A 394 -9.00 13.01 1.43
CA ALA A 394 -8.44 12.03 2.36
C ALA A 394 -7.64 12.66 3.49
N SER A 395 -7.02 13.82 3.25
CA SER A 395 -6.30 14.57 4.27
C SER A 395 -7.26 15.32 5.19
N ILE A 396 -8.17 16.13 4.63
CA ILE A 396 -9.11 16.94 5.44
C ILE A 396 -10.13 16.09 6.20
N SER A 397 -10.44 14.88 5.72
CA SER A 397 -11.31 13.92 6.43
C SER A 397 -10.86 13.65 7.87
N ARG A 398 -9.56 13.79 8.16
CA ARG A 398 -9.01 13.56 9.49
C ARG A 398 -9.29 14.71 10.46
N PHE A 399 -9.46 15.93 9.92
CA PHE A 399 -9.95 17.09 10.67
C PHE A 399 -11.45 16.94 10.95
N TYR A 400 -12.24 16.54 9.94
CA TYR A 400 -13.67 16.22 10.10
C TYR A 400 -13.90 15.08 11.11
N GLY A 401 -13.01 14.09 11.11
CA GLY A 401 -13.01 13.02 12.10
C GLY A 401 -12.60 13.45 13.52
N GLY A 402 -12.05 14.66 13.70
CA GLY A 402 -11.63 15.19 14.99
C GLY A 402 -10.28 14.67 15.51
N ILE A 403 -9.45 14.02 14.69
CA ILE A 403 -8.26 13.32 15.18
C ILE A 403 -6.91 13.96 14.80
N HIS A 404 -6.94 15.01 13.98
CA HIS A 404 -5.75 15.73 13.51
C HIS A 404 -5.97 17.24 13.46
N TYR A 405 -4.89 18.01 13.67
CA TYR A 405 -4.86 19.46 13.48
C TYR A 405 -4.55 19.82 12.02
N LEU A 406 -4.99 21.00 11.54
CA LEU A 406 -4.83 21.38 10.13
C LEU A 406 -3.36 21.49 9.70
N PHE A 407 -2.47 21.95 10.58
CA PHE A 407 -1.03 21.99 10.28
C PHE A 407 -0.44 20.59 10.02
N GLY A 408 -0.88 19.57 10.78
CA GLY A 408 -0.43 18.19 10.62
C GLY A 408 -0.88 17.57 9.30
N LEU A 409 -2.01 18.04 8.77
CA LEU A 409 -2.56 17.66 7.47
C LEU A 409 -1.78 18.33 6.32
N SER A 410 -1.59 19.65 6.40
CA SER A 410 -0.91 20.41 5.36
C SER A 410 0.54 19.95 5.17
N GLU A 411 1.30 19.81 6.27
CA GLU A 411 2.69 19.37 6.20
C GLU A 411 2.79 17.89 5.82
N GLY A 412 1.83 17.05 6.24
CA GLY A 412 1.74 15.67 5.80
C GLY A 412 1.55 15.54 4.28
N LEU A 413 0.64 16.32 3.68
CA LEU A 413 0.44 16.32 2.22
C LEU A 413 1.70 16.78 1.47
N LYS A 414 2.37 17.84 1.93
CA LYS A 414 3.61 18.33 1.32
C LYS A 414 4.73 17.29 1.39
N GLN A 415 4.89 16.65 2.54
CA GLN A 415 5.84 15.55 2.75
C GLN A 415 5.53 14.39 1.79
N GLY A 416 4.28 13.93 1.76
CA GLY A 416 3.81 12.87 0.88
C GLY A 416 4.07 13.14 -0.60
N ARG A 417 3.67 14.32 -1.10
CA ARG A 417 3.87 14.73 -2.50
C ARG A 417 5.35 14.74 -2.89
N SER A 418 6.21 15.23 -1.99
CA SER A 418 7.66 15.27 -2.23
C SER A 418 8.26 13.86 -2.31
N ILE A 419 7.84 12.95 -1.43
CA ILE A 419 8.25 11.54 -1.43
C ILE A 419 7.74 10.84 -2.69
N GLY A 420 6.46 11.01 -3.04
CA GLY A 420 5.87 10.42 -4.24
C GLY A 420 6.62 10.83 -5.51
N LYS A 421 6.92 12.13 -5.65
CA LYS A 421 7.69 12.65 -6.78
C LYS A 421 9.10 12.03 -6.84
N HIS A 422 9.83 12.04 -5.72
CA HIS A 422 11.17 11.47 -5.65
C HIS A 422 11.18 9.97 -5.98
N SER A 423 10.23 9.22 -5.42
CA SER A 423 10.12 7.77 -5.64
C SER A 423 9.89 7.44 -7.11
N VAL A 424 9.00 8.15 -7.80
CA VAL A 424 8.78 7.94 -9.24
C VAL A 424 10.00 8.33 -10.06
N ASP A 425 10.54 9.54 -9.83
CA ASP A 425 11.68 10.04 -10.60
C ASP A 425 12.90 9.09 -10.47
N LYS A 426 13.16 8.60 -9.25
CA LYS A 426 14.25 7.66 -8.98
C LYS A 426 13.95 6.28 -9.57
N LEU A 427 12.74 5.75 -9.44
CA LEU A 427 12.39 4.46 -10.02
C LEU A 427 12.49 4.47 -11.56
N GLU A 428 12.03 5.53 -12.22
CA GLU A 428 12.20 5.70 -13.68
C GLU A 428 13.67 5.73 -14.08
N LEU A 429 14.53 6.39 -13.30
CA LEU A 429 15.97 6.40 -13.54
C LEU A 429 16.59 5.01 -13.38
N LEU A 430 16.22 4.27 -12.33
CA LEU A 430 16.73 2.91 -12.07
C LEU A 430 16.22 1.87 -13.08
N SER A 431 15.11 2.15 -13.75
CA SER A 431 14.47 1.26 -14.73
C SER A 431 14.93 1.51 -16.18
N LYS A 432 15.77 2.53 -16.40
CA LYS A 432 16.40 2.81 -17.70
C LYS A 432 17.62 1.93 -17.89
#